data_AF-A0A926YJY2-F1
#
_entry.id   AF-A0A926YJY2-F1
#
_cell.length_a   1.000
_cell.length_b   1.000
_cell.length_c   1.000
_cell.angle_alpha   90.00
_cell.angle_beta   90.00
_cell.angle_gamma   90.00
#
_symmetry.space_group_name_H-M   'P 1'
#
loop_
_entity.id
_entity.type
_entity.pdbx_description
1 polymer ?
#
loop_
_entity_poly.entity_id
_entity_poly.type
_entity_poly.pdbx_seq_one_letter_code
_entity_poly.pdbx_strand_id
1 'polypeptide(L)'
;MTKAMNRSTIAVVGGALWLLAGSAIAVPLEQQVEAVAAHLQGVMDTSAQAIANPKAANVQMTTCHVRVVDAGQPATLFLYQEQSLAERLDKPYRQRFLQLSPSRYSQTVQSRSFRPANLAAWAGFCNKPEG
;
A
#
# COMPACT_ATOMS: atom_id res chain seq x y z
N MET A 1 16.01 -5.10 -71.05
CA MET A 1 15.16 -6.31 -71.05
C MET A 1 14.25 -6.25 -69.84
N THR A 2 12.98 -5.98 -70.11
CA THR A 2 11.86 -5.80 -69.18
C THR A 2 11.48 -7.14 -68.56
N LYS A 3 11.29 -7.21 -67.23
CA LYS A 3 10.50 -8.27 -66.61
C LYS A 3 9.49 -7.67 -65.64
N ALA A 4 8.24 -8.08 -65.85
CA ALA A 4 7.03 -7.49 -65.35
C ALA A 4 6.79 -7.76 -63.85
N MET A 5 6.31 -6.71 -63.20
CA MET A 5 5.20 -6.62 -62.25
C MET A 5 4.53 -7.93 -61.80
N ASN A 6 4.43 -8.12 -60.48
CA ASN A 6 3.29 -8.78 -59.88
C ASN A 6 2.84 -7.98 -58.65
N ARG A 7 1.86 -7.09 -58.84
CA ARG A 7 1.16 -6.38 -57.76
C ARG A 7 0.00 -7.25 -57.33
N SER A 8 0.13 -7.93 -56.20
CA SER A 8 -1.03 -8.57 -55.55
C SER A 8 -1.87 -7.48 -54.90
N THR A 9 -3.04 -7.24 -55.48
CA THR A 9 -4.10 -6.40 -54.93
C THR A 9 -4.67 -7.10 -53.71
N ILE A 10 -4.29 -6.67 -52.50
CA ILE A 10 -5.00 -7.07 -51.29
C ILE A 10 -6.25 -6.19 -51.18
N ALA A 11 -7.41 -6.80 -51.38
CA ALA A 11 -8.71 -6.17 -51.16
C ALA A 11 -8.87 -5.87 -49.66
N VAL A 12 -9.23 -4.61 -49.39
CA VAL A 12 -9.56 -4.08 -48.08
C VAL A 12 -10.85 -4.74 -47.59
N VAL A 13 -10.77 -5.55 -46.53
CA VAL A 13 -11.93 -5.77 -45.67
C VAL A 13 -11.86 -4.70 -44.59
N GLY A 14 -12.63 -3.63 -44.79
CA GLY A 14 -12.81 -2.56 -43.82
C GLY A 14 -13.56 -3.08 -42.60
N GLY A 15 -12.84 -3.76 -41.71
CA GLY A 15 -13.29 -3.98 -40.35
C GLY A 15 -13.03 -2.72 -39.56
N ALA A 16 -14.08 -1.96 -39.26
CA ALA A 16 -14.03 -0.92 -38.24
C ALA A 16 -13.72 -1.60 -36.90
N LEU A 17 -12.44 -1.71 -36.56
CA LEU A 17 -11.98 -2.16 -35.26
C LEU A 17 -12.26 -1.01 -34.29
N TRP A 18 -13.45 -1.03 -33.68
CA TRP A 18 -13.77 -0.18 -32.53
C TRP A 18 -12.82 -0.58 -31.40
N LEU A 19 -11.71 0.17 -31.27
CA LEU A 19 -10.90 0.20 -30.06
C LEU A 19 -11.82 0.70 -28.94
N LEU A 20 -12.41 -0.22 -28.19
CA LEU A 20 -12.96 0.08 -26.87
C LEU A 20 -11.78 0.47 -25.99
N ALA A 21 -11.39 1.75 -26.06
CA ALA A 21 -10.52 2.35 -25.07
C ALA A 21 -11.29 2.35 -23.75
N GLY A 22 -11.09 1.30 -22.96
CA GLY A 22 -11.58 1.23 -21.59
C GLY A 22 -11.02 2.44 -20.84
N SER A 23 -11.89 3.42 -20.57
CA SER A 23 -11.53 4.52 -19.70
C SER A 23 -11.37 3.94 -18.30
N ALA A 24 -10.14 3.75 -17.86
CA ALA A 24 -9.89 3.42 -16.46
C ALA A 24 -10.46 4.57 -15.63
N ILE A 25 -11.53 4.31 -14.88
CA ILE A 25 -12.09 5.27 -13.93
C ILE A 25 -11.01 5.49 -12.88
N ALA A 26 -10.40 6.67 -12.87
CA ALA A 26 -9.42 7.02 -11.85
C ALA A 26 -10.14 7.11 -10.50
N VAL A 27 -9.77 6.22 -9.57
CA VAL A 27 -10.29 6.23 -8.20
C VAL A 27 -9.84 7.54 -7.53
N PRO A 28 -10.74 8.32 -6.89
CA PRO A 28 -10.37 9.52 -6.15
C PRO A 28 -9.23 9.26 -5.16
N LEU A 29 -8.31 10.22 -5.03
CA LEU A 29 -7.09 10.02 -4.24
C LEU A 29 -7.38 9.78 -2.75
N GLU A 30 -8.46 10.36 -2.24
CA GLU A 30 -8.98 10.14 -0.89
C GLU A 30 -9.39 8.67 -0.67
N GLN A 31 -10.06 8.06 -1.66
CA GLN A 31 -10.41 6.64 -1.61
C GLN A 31 -9.17 5.74 -1.72
N GLN A 32 -8.13 6.19 -2.44
CA GLN A 32 -6.86 5.47 -2.48
C GLN A 32 -6.15 5.51 -1.11
N VAL A 33 -6.24 6.62 -0.36
CA VAL A 33 -5.70 6.71 1.00
C VAL A 33 -6.38 5.70 1.92
N GLU A 34 -7.71 5.60 1.85
CA GLU A 34 -8.48 4.59 2.59
C GLU A 34 -8.07 3.16 2.20
N ALA A 35 -7.94 2.89 0.90
CA ALA A 35 -7.50 1.58 0.41
C ALA A 35 -6.10 1.20 0.90
N VAL A 36 -5.16 2.15 0.88
CA VAL A 36 -3.80 1.94 1.42
C VAL A 36 -3.84 1.72 2.93
N ALA A 37 -4.63 2.49 3.67
CA ALA A 37 -4.78 2.31 5.11
C ALA A 37 -5.33 0.91 5.43
N ALA A 38 -6.41 0.51 4.77
CA ALA A 38 -7.03 -0.80 4.94
C ALA A 38 -6.07 -1.94 4.61
N HIS A 39 -5.24 -1.80 3.58
CA HIS A 39 -4.24 -2.80 3.22
C HIS A 39 -3.10 -2.93 4.24
N LEU A 40 -2.75 -1.84 4.94
CA LEU A 40 -1.68 -1.84 5.93
C LEU A 40 -2.14 -2.34 7.32
N GLN A 41 -3.44 -2.30 7.60
CA GLN A 41 -4.01 -2.71 8.88
C GLN A 41 -3.95 -4.22 9.11
N GLY A 42 -3.91 -4.60 10.38
CA GLY A 42 -3.93 -5.99 10.82
C GLY A 42 -2.55 -6.53 11.18
N VAL A 43 -2.46 -7.86 11.21
CA VAL A 43 -1.23 -8.60 11.53
C VAL A 43 -0.69 -9.22 10.24
N MET A 44 0.57 -8.96 9.96
CA MET A 44 1.32 -9.53 8.85
C MET A 44 2.63 -10.12 9.38
N ASP A 45 3.16 -11.15 8.73
CA ASP A 45 4.45 -11.72 9.11
C ASP A 45 5.29 -12.14 7.89
N THR A 46 6.57 -12.44 8.16
CA THR A 46 7.51 -12.95 7.15
C THR A 46 7.77 -14.45 7.30
N SER A 47 6.84 -15.21 7.89
CA SER A 47 7.03 -16.63 8.22
C SER A 47 7.38 -17.47 6.99
N ALA A 48 6.67 -17.29 5.87
CA ALA A 48 6.94 -17.99 4.62
C ALA A 48 8.37 -17.74 4.12
N GLN A 49 8.87 -16.49 4.25
CA GLN A 49 10.24 -16.15 3.89
C GLN A 49 11.25 -16.80 4.83
N ALA A 50 11.01 -16.79 6.14
CA ALA A 50 11.89 -17.40 7.13
C ALA A 50 11.95 -18.94 7.00
N ILE A 51 10.84 -19.59 6.62
CA ILE A 51 10.80 -21.02 6.30
C ILE A 51 11.66 -21.31 5.06
N ALA A 52 11.52 -20.51 4.01
CA ALA A 52 12.27 -20.69 2.76
C ALA A 52 13.76 -20.35 2.90
N ASN A 53 14.11 -19.44 3.81
CA ASN A 53 15.48 -19.00 4.08
C ASN A 53 15.72 -18.87 5.59
N PRO A 54 16.36 -19.87 6.22
CA PRO A 54 16.63 -19.87 7.67
C PRO A 54 17.52 -18.71 8.17
N LYS A 55 18.18 -17.98 7.26
CA LYS A 55 18.95 -16.76 7.62
C LYS A 55 18.09 -15.51 7.68
N ALA A 56 16.86 -15.54 7.17
CA ALA A 56 15.91 -14.45 7.27
C ALA A 56 15.16 -14.52 8.61
N ALA A 57 15.02 -13.39 9.30
CA ALA A 57 14.25 -13.32 10.52
C ALA A 57 12.74 -13.45 10.22
N ASN A 58 12.02 -14.16 11.09
CA ASN A 58 10.56 -14.11 11.13
C ASN A 58 10.13 -12.89 11.95
N VAL A 59 9.59 -11.90 11.26
CA VAL A 59 9.11 -10.63 11.84
C VAL A 59 7.59 -10.60 11.73
N GLN A 60 6.93 -10.29 12.84
CA GLN A 60 5.52 -9.91 12.84
C GLN A 60 5.39 -8.39 12.86
N MET A 61 4.54 -7.86 11.99
CA MET A 61 4.14 -6.46 11.94
C MET A 61 2.65 -6.36 12.30
N THR A 62 2.33 -5.54 13.29
CA THR A 62 0.96 -5.28 13.71
C THR A 62 0.65 -3.80 13.50
N THR A 63 -0.43 -3.51 12.78
CA THR A 63 -0.85 -2.15 12.45
C THR A 63 -2.32 -1.95 12.79
N CYS A 64 -2.67 -0.83 13.41
CA CYS A 64 -4.05 -0.44 13.72
C CYS A 64 -4.29 1.04 13.46
N HIS A 65 -5.56 1.43 13.34
CA HIS A 65 -5.93 2.85 13.27
C HIS A 65 -5.67 3.53 14.61
N VAL A 66 -5.23 4.78 14.56
CA VAL A 66 -5.22 5.68 15.73
C VAL A 66 -6.00 6.94 15.41
N ARG A 67 -6.81 7.39 16.37
CA ARG A 67 -7.52 8.66 16.25
C ARG A 67 -6.61 9.77 16.76
N VAL A 68 -6.41 10.79 15.93
CA VAL A 68 -5.72 12.03 16.31
C VAL A 68 -6.77 13.13 16.36
N VAL A 69 -6.94 13.72 17.53
CA VAL A 69 -7.79 14.91 17.71
C VAL A 69 -7.12 16.08 16.98
N ASP A 70 -7.91 16.90 16.29
CA ASP A 70 -7.42 18.05 15.50
C ASP A 70 -6.46 17.65 14.36
N ALA A 71 -6.74 16.51 13.71
CA ALA A 71 -6.12 16.13 12.45
C ALA A 71 -6.43 17.20 11.38
N GLY A 72 -5.56 18.20 11.26
CA GLY A 72 -5.81 19.44 10.50
C GLY A 72 -5.99 19.33 8.99
N GLN A 73 -6.17 18.12 8.43
CA GLN A 73 -6.46 17.92 7.00
C GLN A 73 -7.55 16.85 6.80
N PRO A 74 -8.58 17.14 5.99
CA PRO A 74 -9.55 16.13 5.58
C PRO A 74 -8.85 15.01 4.81
N ALA A 75 -9.42 13.80 4.84
CA ALA A 75 -8.88 12.59 4.20
C ALA A 75 -7.45 12.20 4.64
N THR A 76 -7.01 12.63 5.83
CA THR A 76 -5.79 12.14 6.46
C THR A 76 -6.12 11.04 7.45
N LEU A 77 -5.46 9.89 7.32
CA LEU A 77 -5.59 8.75 8.23
C LEU A 77 -4.29 8.56 9.01
N PHE A 78 -4.42 8.09 10.25
CA PHE A 78 -3.29 7.80 11.11
C PHE A 78 -3.31 6.34 11.54
N LEU A 79 -2.16 5.69 11.39
CA LEU A 79 -1.93 4.31 11.83
C LEU A 79 -0.86 4.30 12.92
N TYR A 80 -0.99 3.38 13.87
CA TYR A 80 0.13 2.93 14.68
C TYR A 80 0.58 1.57 14.15
N GLN A 81 1.90 1.38 14.05
CA GLN A 81 2.52 0.16 13.57
C GLN A 81 3.67 -0.24 14.49
N GLU A 82 3.72 -1.52 14.83
CA GLU A 82 4.83 -2.14 15.56
C GLU A 82 5.37 -3.38 14.85
N GLN A 83 6.66 -3.64 15.02
CA GLN A 83 7.35 -4.82 14.53
C GLN A 83 8.10 -5.52 15.65
N SER A 84 7.90 -6.82 15.75
CA SER A 84 8.52 -7.71 16.73
C SER A 84 9.08 -8.94 16.02
N LEU A 85 10.09 -9.57 16.61
CA LEU A 85 10.44 -10.95 16.21
C LEU A 85 9.29 -11.88 16.63
N ALA A 86 8.96 -12.87 15.82
CA ALA A 86 7.83 -13.78 16.09
C ALA A 86 7.95 -14.51 17.45
N GLU A 87 9.17 -14.76 17.91
CA GLU A 87 9.51 -15.35 19.22
C GLU A 87 9.36 -14.39 20.42
N ARG A 88 9.20 -13.08 20.18
CA ARG A 88 9.23 -12.01 21.20
C ARG A 88 8.25 -10.90 20.85
N LEU A 89 6.96 -11.24 20.74
CA LEU A 89 5.90 -10.32 20.34
C LEU A 89 5.70 -9.16 21.34
N ASP A 90 6.00 -9.40 22.63
CA ASP A 90 5.92 -8.42 23.73
C ASP A 90 7.01 -7.34 23.69
N LYS A 91 8.05 -7.52 22.85
CA LYS A 91 9.21 -6.62 22.76
C LYS A 91 9.40 -6.10 21.34
N PRO A 92 8.51 -5.20 20.86
CA PRO A 92 8.66 -4.60 19.55
C PRO A 92 9.96 -3.81 19.45
N TYR A 93 10.78 -4.15 18.46
CA TYR A 93 12.06 -3.46 18.21
C TYR A 93 11.87 -2.19 17.37
N ARG A 94 10.73 -2.03 16.70
CA ARG A 94 10.38 -0.84 15.93
C ARG A 94 8.89 -0.51 16.11
N GLN A 95 8.62 0.75 16.42
CA GLN A 95 7.25 1.29 16.52
C GLN A 95 7.19 2.62 15.76
N ARG A 96 6.11 2.87 15.02
CA ARG A 96 5.91 4.09 14.22
C ARG A 96 4.44 4.51 14.21
N PHE A 97 4.21 5.82 14.21
CA PHE A 97 2.98 6.38 13.67
C PHE A 97 3.15 6.63 12.18
N LEU A 98 2.15 6.28 11.40
CA LEU A 98 2.07 6.59 9.98
C LEU A 98 0.94 7.59 9.79
N GLN A 99 1.23 8.70 9.10
CA GLN A 99 0.22 9.60 8.57
C GLN A 99 0.11 9.33 7.07
N LEU A 100 -1.08 8.93 6.64
CA LEU A 100 -1.44 8.72 5.24
C LEU A 100 -2.32 9.87 4.78
N SER A 101 -1.95 10.50 3.66
CA SER A 101 -2.72 11.60 3.09
C SER A 101 -2.55 11.65 1.58
N PRO A 102 -3.47 12.33 0.87
CA PRO A 102 -3.22 12.72 -0.52
C PRO A 102 -1.93 13.55 -0.62
N SER A 103 -1.11 13.31 -1.64
CA SER A 103 0.01 14.21 -1.95
C SER A 103 -0.52 15.54 -2.49
N ARG A 104 0.03 16.66 -2.00
CA ARG A 104 -0.29 17.99 -2.52
C ARG A 104 0.34 18.29 -3.88
N TYR A 105 1.31 17.48 -4.30
CA TYR A 105 2.17 17.77 -5.46
C TYR A 105 2.02 16.73 -6.59
N SER A 106 1.33 15.62 -6.34
CA SER A 106 1.27 14.48 -7.26
C SER A 106 -0.01 13.66 -7.06
N GLN A 107 -0.34 12.82 -8.04
CA GLN A 107 -1.43 11.82 -7.94
C GLN A 107 -0.95 10.57 -7.19
N THR A 108 -0.48 10.74 -5.95
CA THR A 108 0.05 9.64 -5.13
C THR A 108 -0.39 9.77 -3.68
N VAL A 109 -0.49 8.65 -2.97
CA VAL A 109 -0.64 8.64 -1.52
C VAL A 109 0.72 8.96 -0.88
N GLN A 110 0.75 9.94 0.02
CA GLN A 110 1.91 10.26 0.82
C GLN A 110 1.83 9.52 2.16
N SER A 111 2.96 8.91 2.58
CA SER A 111 3.11 8.33 3.91
C SER A 111 4.23 9.03 4.66
N ARG A 112 3.91 9.64 5.81
CA ARG A 112 4.90 10.22 6.73
C ARG A 112 5.01 9.35 7.96
N SER A 113 6.23 9.07 8.39
CA SER A 113 6.50 8.19 9.54
C SER A 113 7.07 8.99 10.71
N PHE A 114 6.53 8.77 11.89
CA PHE A 114 6.95 9.43 13.13
C PHE A 114 7.30 8.38 14.18
N ARG A 115 8.35 8.64 14.97
CA ARG A 115 8.72 7.78 16.10
C ARG A 115 7.96 8.23 17.35
N PRO A 116 7.29 7.31 18.09
CA PRO A 116 6.71 7.65 19.39
C PRO A 116 7.79 8.10 20.38
N ALA A 117 7.49 9.13 21.18
CA ALA A 117 8.42 9.63 22.20
C ALA A 117 8.65 8.61 23.33
N ASN A 118 7.59 7.91 23.75
CA ASN A 118 7.64 6.90 24.81
C ASN A 118 7.26 5.51 24.27
N LEU A 119 8.23 4.77 23.74
CA LEU A 119 7.99 3.45 23.13
C LEU A 119 7.35 2.42 24.09
N ALA A 120 7.64 2.49 25.39
CA ALA A 120 7.08 1.54 26.35
C ALA A 120 5.56 1.72 26.53
N ALA A 121 5.07 2.95 26.45
CA ALA A 121 3.63 3.23 26.56
C ALA A 121 2.82 2.69 25.37
N TRP A 122 3.45 2.58 24.19
CA TRP A 122 2.81 2.18 22.94
C TRP A 122 2.99 0.71 22.58
N ALA A 123 3.89 -0.02 23.26
CA ALA A 123 4.05 -1.45 23.03
C ALA A 123 2.71 -2.20 23.21
N GLY A 124 2.36 -3.01 22.23
CA GLY A 124 1.11 -3.79 22.23
C GLY A 124 -0.14 -2.93 22.09
N PHE A 125 -0.03 -1.67 21.65
CA PHE A 125 -1.16 -0.73 21.60
C PHE A 125 -2.35 -1.29 20.81
N CYS A 126 -2.10 -1.94 19.66
CA CYS A 126 -3.17 -2.50 18.83
C CYS A 126 -3.93 -3.67 19.46
N ASN A 127 -3.43 -4.25 20.55
CA ASN A 127 -4.07 -5.34 21.28
C ASN A 127 -4.79 -4.86 22.55
N LYS A 128 -4.75 -3.56 22.85
CA LYS A 128 -5.46 -2.98 23.99
C LYS A 128 -6.94 -2.79 23.63
N PRO A 129 -7.88 -3.06 24.55
CA PRO A 129 -9.28 -2.74 24.31
C PRO A 129 -9.45 -1.25 24.07
N GLU A 130 -10.38 -0.88 23.18
CA GLU A 130 -10.76 0.52 22.99
C GLU A 130 -11.32 1.03 24.32
N GLY A 131 -10.69 2.08 24.87
CA GLY A 131 -11.08 2.72 26.12
C GLY A 131 -12.22 3.71 25.95
#